data_AF-A0A093CQJ4-F1
#
_entry.id   AF-A0A093CQJ4-F1
#
_cell.length_a   1.000
_cell.length_b   1.000
_cell.length_c   1.000
_cell.angle_alpha   90.00
_cell.angle_beta   90.00
_cell.angle_gamma   90.00
#
_symmetry.space_group_name_H-M   'P 1'
#
loop_
_entity.id
_entity.type
_entity.pdbx_description
1 polymer ?
#
loop_
_entity_poly.entity_id
_entity_poly.type
_entity_poly.pdbx_seq_one_letter_code
_entity_poly.pdbx_strand_id
1 'polypeptide(L)' 'NGFKLKEGRFTLDIRKKFFTQRVVRHWNRLLREVVDAPSLELFKARLDGALSNLV' A
#
# COMPACT_ATOMS: atom_id res chain seq x y z
N ASN A 1 -6.31 15.98 -36.97
CA ASN A 1 -5.44 15.60 -35.83
C ASN A 1 -6.10 15.57 -34.44
N GLY A 2 -7.28 16.13 -34.20
CA GLY A 2 -7.91 16.14 -32.87
C GLY A 2 -8.45 14.78 -32.36
N PHE A 3 -8.79 13.85 -33.25
CA PHE A 3 -9.34 12.54 -32.88
C PHE A 3 -8.29 11.63 -32.19
N LYS A 4 -7.07 11.58 -32.75
CA LYS A 4 -5.93 10.82 -32.18
C LYS A 4 -5.51 11.31 -30.78
N LEU A 5 -5.68 12.60 -30.49
CA LEU A 5 -5.38 13.17 -29.17
C LEU A 5 -6.42 12.76 -28.12
N LYS A 6 -7.70 12.66 -28.49
CA LYS A 6 -8.77 12.18 -27.59
C LYS A 6 -8.61 10.69 -27.27
N GLU A 7 -8.29 9.88 -28.27
CA GLU A 7 -8.02 8.44 -28.11
C GLU A 7 -6.78 8.17 -27.24
N GLY A 8 -5.71 8.95 -27.44
CA GLY A 8 -4.50 8.89 -26.61
C GLY A 8 -4.77 9.23 -25.14
N ARG A 9 -5.59 10.27 -24.86
CA ARG A 9 -6.01 10.61 -23.49
C ARG A 9 -6.83 9.50 -22.84
N PHE A 10 -7.78 8.92 -23.57
CA PHE A 10 -8.61 7.81 -23.09
C PHE A 10 -7.75 6.61 -22.68
N THR A 11 -6.78 6.25 -23.52
CA THR A 11 -5.84 5.16 -23.23
C THR A 11 -4.98 5.46 -21.99
N LEU A 12 -4.51 6.70 -21.86
CA LEU A 12 -3.74 7.17 -20.70
C LEU A 12 -4.53 7.09 -19.40
N ASP A 13 -5.79 7.55 -19.41
CA ASP A 13 -6.65 7.53 -18.23
C ASP A 13 -6.97 6.11 -17.77
N ILE A 14 -7.21 5.18 -18.70
CA ILE A 14 -7.39 3.76 -18.38
C ILE A 14 -6.13 3.20 -17.74
N ARG A 15 -4.96 3.46 -18.35
CA ARG A 15 -3.68 2.95 -17.84
C ARG A 15 -3.36 3.51 -16.46
N LYS A 16 -3.68 4.79 -16.20
CA LYS A 16 -3.50 5.45 -14.91
C LYS A 16 -4.42 4.85 -13.83
N LYS A 17 -5.70 4.62 -14.14
CA LYS A 17 -6.64 3.94 -13.23
C LYS A 17 -6.18 2.52 -12.90
N PHE A 18 -5.73 1.76 -13.90
CA PHE A 18 -5.28 0.38 -13.71
C PHE A 18 -4.00 0.31 -12.87
N PHE A 19 -3.04 1.21 -13.14
CA PHE A 19 -1.81 1.29 -12.36
C PHE A 19 -2.09 1.62 -10.89
N THR A 20 -2.98 2.58 -10.63
CA THR A 20 -3.39 2.94 -9.26
C THR A 20 -3.99 1.74 -8.53
N GLN A 21 -4.88 0.98 -9.16
CA GLN A 21 -5.46 -0.23 -8.56
C GLN A 21 -4.41 -1.32 -8.28
N ARG A 22 -3.43 -1.51 -9.18
CA ARG A 22 -2.33 -2.46 -8.95
C ARG A 22 -1.45 -2.06 -7.78
N VAL A 23 -1.11 -0.78 -7.67
CA VAL A 23 -0.32 -0.23 -6.57
C VAL A 23 -1.06 -0.40 -5.25
N VAL A 24 -2.35 -0.05 -5.19
CA VAL A 24 -3.16 -0.21 -3.98
C VAL A 24 -3.24 -1.67 -3.54
N ARG A 25 -3.42 -2.63 -4.47
CA ARG A 25 -3.41 -4.06 -4.11
C ARG A 25 -2.06 -4.52 -3.58
N HIS A 26 -0.96 -4.12 -4.21
CA HIS A 26 0.38 -4.48 -3.74
C HIS A 26 0.66 -3.88 -2.37
N TRP A 27 0.29 -2.62 -2.16
CA TRP A 27 0.43 -1.98 -0.86
C TRP A 27 -0.36 -2.68 0.25
N ASN A 28 -1.61 -3.06 -0.01
CA ASN A 28 -2.41 -3.81 0.98
C ASN A 28 -1.81 -5.19 1.30
N ARG A 29 -1.23 -5.87 0.29
CA ARG A 29 -0.55 -7.16 0.49
C ARG A 29 0.75 -6.99 1.29
N LEU A 30 1.57 -6.01 0.94
CA LEU A 30 2.82 -5.70 1.64
C LEU A 30 2.56 -5.26 3.07
N LEU A 31 1.57 -4.39 3.31
CA LEU A 31 1.19 -3.99 4.66
C LEU A 31 0.80 -5.20 5.51
N ARG A 32 0.07 -6.16 4.94
CA ARG A 32 -0.29 -7.39 5.68
C ARG A 32 0.94 -8.24 6.01
N GLU A 33 1.83 -8.45 5.05
CA GLU A 33 3.07 -9.21 5.27
C GLU A 33 4.00 -8.51 6.29
N VAL A 34 4.06 -7.18 6.29
CA VAL A 34 4.81 -6.39 7.27
C VAL A 34 4.15 -6.39 8.65
N VAL A 35 2.82 -6.34 8.71
CA VAL A 35 2.07 -6.39 9.98
C VAL A 35 2.14 -7.76 10.64
N ASP A 36 2.12 -8.83 9.84
CA ASP A 36 2.21 -10.21 10.32
C ASP A 36 3.66 -10.68 10.52
N ALA A 37 4.65 -9.79 10.35
CA ALA A 37 6.06 -10.13 10.50
C ALA A 37 6.41 -10.44 11.98
N PRO A 38 7.13 -11.54 12.27
CA PRO A 38 7.52 -11.90 13.65
C PRO A 38 8.31 -10.81 14.38
N SER A 39 9.05 -9.99 13.64
CA SER A 39 9.80 -8.85 14.19
C SER A 39 8.89 -7.72 14.71
N LEU A 40 7.72 -7.50 14.09
CA LEU A 40 6.78 -6.49 14.53
C LEU A 40 6.02 -6.94 15.78
N GLU A 41 5.60 -8.19 15.85
CA GLU A 41 5.00 -8.77 17.06
C GLU A 41 5.97 -8.71 18.25
N LEU A 42 7.25 -9.04 18.02
CA LEU A 42 8.29 -8.90 19.04
C LEU A 42 8.50 -7.43 19.46
N PHE A 43 8.39 -6.49 18.51
CA PHE A 43 8.48 -5.07 18.80
C PHE A 43 7.28 -4.55 19.61
N LYS A 44 6.06 -4.98 19.28
CA LYS A 44 4.84 -4.67 20.07
C LYS A 44 4.94 -5.24 21.48
N ALA A 45 5.38 -6.50 21.64
CA ALA A 45 5.56 -7.11 22.96
C ALA A 45 6.59 -6.36 23.82
N ARG A 46 7.68 -5.88 23.21
CA ARG A 46 8.67 -5.03 23.90
C ARG A 46 8.10 -3.68 24.30
N LEU A 47 7.29 -3.05 23.45
CA LEU A 47 6.64 -1.78 23.77
C LEU A 47 5.60 -1.94 24.88
N ASP A 48 4.78 -3.00 24.84
CA ASP A 48 3.78 -3.29 25.87
C ASP A 48 4.43 -3.57 27.23
N GLY A 49 5.53 -4.33 27.23
CA GLY A 49 6.40 -4.48 28.40
C GLY A 49 6.98 -3.16 28.90
N ALA A 50 7.44 -2.27 28.02
CA ALA A 50 7.98 -0.97 28.43
C ALA A 50 6.90 -0.02 28.98
N LEU A 51 5.70 -0.01 28.39
CA LEU A 51 4.57 0.82 28.82
C LEU A 51 3.97 0.35 30.15
N SER A 52 3.88 -0.96 30.38
CA SER A 52 3.43 -1.52 31.66
C SER A 52 4.38 -1.22 32.82
N ASN A 53 5.68 -1.04 32.53
CA ASN A 53 6.68 -0.61 33.53
C ASN A 53 6.66 0.91 33.81
N LEU A 54 5.83 1.69 33.10
CA LEU A 54 5.71 3.14 33.29
C LEU A 54 4.54 3.52 34.23
N VAL A 55 3.75 2.55 34.71
CA VAL A 55 2.63 2.73 35.67
C VAL A 55 3.07 2.49 37.10
#